data_AF-A0A4P6XG87-F1
#
_entry.id   AF-A0A4P6XG87-F1
#
_cell.length_a   1.000
_cell.length_b   1.000
_cell.length_c   1.000
_cell.angle_alpha   90.00
_cell.angle_beta   90.00
_cell.angle_gamma   90.00
#
_symmetry.space_group_name_H-M   'P 1'
#
loop_
_entity.id
_entity.type
_entity.pdbx_description
1 polymer ?
#
loop_
_entity_poly.entity_id
_entity_poly.type
_entity_poly.pdbx_seq_one_letter_code
_entity_poly.pdbx_strand_id
1 'polypeptide(L)'
;MVAQPELWKQLAGRLGIVTVAPFDLKIRGQSIRFTALLPQFGGSAGLVADPRWEAIEPYVEALTEAGFGYSAVTLDETIDAESARDMLRDWKWSGGAEAPDWL
;
A
#
# COMPACT_ATOMS: atom_id res chain seq x y z
N MET A 1 18.63 -2.00 9.90
CA MET A 1 17.38 -1.40 9.38
C MET A 1 16.78 -2.40 8.42
N VAL A 2 15.60 -2.92 8.73
CA VAL A 2 14.80 -3.77 7.84
C VAL A 2 14.31 -2.94 6.64
N ALA A 3 14.28 -3.54 5.45
CA ALA A 3 13.83 -2.85 4.25
C ALA A 3 12.30 -2.66 4.27
N GLN A 4 11.81 -1.52 3.75
CA GLN A 4 10.38 -1.20 3.74
C GLN A 4 9.48 -2.30 3.13
N PRO A 5 9.84 -2.97 2.00
CA PRO A 5 9.03 -4.07 1.48
C PRO A 5 8.87 -5.23 2.46
N GLU A 6 9.88 -5.48 3.29
CA GLU A 6 9.85 -6.56 4.30
C GLU A 6 8.97 -6.16 5.50
N LEU A 7 9.00 -4.89 5.92
CA LEU A 7 8.08 -4.37 6.94
C LEU A 7 6.62 -4.49 6.50
N TRP A 8 6.33 -4.20 5.24
CA TRP A 8 4.99 -4.37 4.68
C TRP A 8 4.51 -5.82 4.71
N LYS A 9 5.38 -6.79 4.37
CA LYS A 9 5.06 -8.23 4.47
C LYS A 9 4.76 -8.65 5.91
N GLN A 10 5.59 -8.21 6.85
CA GLN A 10 5.40 -8.53 8.26
C GLN A 10 4.10 -7.94 8.81
N LEU A 11 3.81 -6.67 8.47
CA LEU A 11 2.58 -6.01 8.87
C LEU A 11 1.35 -6.72 8.29
N ALA A 12 1.39 -7.07 7.00
CA ALA A 12 0.32 -7.79 6.33
C ALA A 12 0.06 -9.16 6.99
N GLY A 13 1.12 -9.90 7.30
CA GLY A 13 1.03 -11.17 8.03
C GLY A 13 0.43 -11.02 9.44
N ARG A 14 0.77 -9.95 10.16
CA ARG A 14 0.21 -9.66 11.50
C ARG A 14 -1.27 -9.29 11.46
N LEU A 15 -1.72 -8.61 10.41
CA LEU A 15 -3.10 -8.10 10.29
C LEU A 15 -4.02 -8.99 9.46
N GLY A 16 -3.50 -10.03 8.79
CA GLY A 16 -4.28 -10.91 7.94
C GLY A 16 -4.75 -10.26 6.64
N ILE A 17 -4.00 -9.29 6.12
CA ILE A 17 -4.30 -8.59 4.85
C ILE A 17 -3.36 -9.05 3.74
N VAL A 18 -3.73 -8.76 2.50
CA VAL A 18 -2.90 -9.06 1.33
C VAL A 18 -1.94 -7.91 1.06
N THR A 19 -0.69 -8.24 0.75
CA THR A 19 0.31 -7.29 0.25
C THR A 19 1.14 -7.89 -0.88
N VAL A 20 1.58 -7.04 -1.81
CA VAL A 20 2.61 -7.37 -2.81
C VAL A 20 3.78 -6.41 -2.60
N ALA A 21 4.93 -6.94 -2.20
CA ALA A 21 6.11 -6.13 -1.88
C ALA A 21 7.41 -6.86 -2.26
N PRO A 22 8.32 -6.25 -3.06
CA PRO A 22 8.13 -5.00 -3.81
C PRO A 22 7.04 -5.14 -4.87
N PHE A 23 6.51 -4.03 -5.36
CA PHE A 23 5.48 -4.00 -6.40
C PHE A 23 5.99 -3.32 -7.67
N ASP A 24 6.03 -4.06 -8.77
CA ASP A 24 6.40 -3.55 -10.10
C ASP A 24 5.14 -3.28 -10.91
N LEU A 25 4.92 -2.02 -11.31
CA LEU A 25 3.80 -1.58 -12.12
C LEU A 25 4.29 -1.06 -13.47
N LYS A 26 3.61 -1.45 -14.55
CA LYS A 26 3.92 -0.93 -15.88
C LYS A 26 3.06 0.29 -16.18
N ILE A 27 3.66 1.47 -16.24
CA ILE A 27 3.00 2.74 -16.55
C ILE A 27 3.58 3.29 -17.86
N ARG A 28 2.72 3.54 -18.86
CA ARG A 28 3.13 4.09 -20.17
C ARG A 28 4.32 3.35 -20.83
N GLY A 29 4.40 2.04 -20.63
CA GLY A 29 5.48 1.20 -21.18
C GLY A 29 6.72 1.06 -20.29
N GLN A 30 6.87 1.90 -19.26
CA GLN A 30 7.97 1.84 -18.30
C GLN A 30 7.59 0.99 -17.08
N SER A 31 8.53 0.18 -16.59
CA SER A 31 8.36 -0.53 -15.31
C SER A 31 8.82 0.37 -14.17
N ILE A 32 7.89 0.65 -13.25
CA ILE A 32 8.12 1.45 -12.05
C ILE A 32 8.02 0.52 -10.85
N ARG A 33 9.01 0.56 -9.97
CA ARG A 33 9.04 -0.21 -8.73
C ARG A 33 8.61 0.67 -7.57
N PHE A 34 7.51 0.30 -6.93
CA PHE A 34 7.05 0.83 -5.66
C PHE A 34 7.37 -0.13 -4.51
N THR A 35 7.34 0.39 -3.30
CA THR A 35 7.64 -0.38 -2.09
C THR A 35 6.61 -1.47 -1.83
N ALA A 36 5.31 -1.16 -1.93
CA ALA A 36 4.25 -2.14 -1.73
C ALA A 36 2.95 -1.77 -2.46
N LEU A 37 2.13 -2.79 -2.71
CA LEU A 37 0.72 -2.67 -3.05
C LEU A 37 -0.11 -3.34 -1.96
N LEU A 38 -1.18 -2.67 -1.53
CA LEU A 38 -2.23 -3.21 -0.68
C LEU A 38 -3.52 -3.35 -1.53
N PRO A 39 -3.80 -4.52 -2.12
CA PRO A 39 -4.89 -4.68 -3.08
C PRO A 39 -6.30 -4.41 -2.51
N GLN A 40 -6.43 -4.40 -1.18
CA GLN A 40 -7.71 -4.32 -0.48
C GLN A 40 -8.03 -2.91 0.05
N PHE A 41 -7.22 -1.90 -0.28
CA PHE A 41 -7.33 -0.55 0.28
C PHE A 41 -7.25 0.56 -0.78
N GLY A 42 -7.75 1.75 -0.48
CA GLY A 42 -7.51 3.00 -1.22
C GLY A 42 -8.29 3.18 -2.53
N GLY A 43 -8.31 2.17 -3.40
CA GLY A 43 -8.94 2.25 -4.71
C GLY A 43 -9.36 0.90 -5.26
N SER A 44 -10.03 0.85 -6.41
CA SER A 44 -10.50 -0.39 -7.04
C SER A 44 -9.36 -1.32 -7.47
N ALA A 45 -8.16 -0.79 -7.69
CA ALA A 45 -6.94 -1.55 -7.97
C ALA A 45 -6.02 -1.72 -6.75
N GLY A 46 -6.42 -1.19 -5.58
CA GLY A 46 -5.62 -1.18 -4.35
C GLY A 46 -4.87 0.13 -4.11
N LEU A 47 -4.02 0.13 -3.08
CA LEU A 47 -3.23 1.28 -2.67
C LEU A 47 -1.74 1.02 -2.86
N VAL A 48 -1.09 1.88 -3.62
CA VAL A 48 0.37 1.90 -3.80
C VAL A 48 1.01 2.68 -2.66
N ALA A 49 1.95 2.05 -1.94
CA ALA A 49 2.72 2.67 -0.87
C ALA A 49 4.20 2.78 -1.25
N ASP A 50 4.80 3.95 -1.04
CA ASP A 50 6.25 4.17 -1.12
C ASP A 50 6.67 5.18 -0.03
N PRO A 51 7.86 5.07 0.59
CA PRO A 51 8.30 6.07 1.56
C PRO A 51 8.61 7.43 0.93
N ARG A 52 8.82 7.50 -0.38
CA ARG A 52 9.24 8.72 -1.08
C ARG A 52 8.12 9.27 -1.94
N TRP A 53 7.63 10.46 -1.61
CA TRP A 53 6.64 11.15 -2.43
C TRP A 53 7.15 11.37 -3.86
N GLU A 54 8.44 11.67 -4.03
CA GLU A 54 9.07 11.93 -5.32
C GLU A 54 9.06 10.70 -6.25
N ALA A 55 8.90 9.50 -5.69
CA ALA A 55 8.72 8.27 -6.46
C ALA A 55 7.27 8.08 -6.96
N ILE A 56 6.29 8.69 -6.27
CA ILE A 56 4.85 8.57 -6.57
C ILE A 56 4.37 9.74 -7.42
N GLU A 57 4.76 10.97 -7.06
CA GLU A 57 4.30 12.23 -7.66
C GLU A 57 4.26 12.23 -9.19
N PRO A 58 5.30 11.76 -9.92
CA PRO A 58 5.29 11.77 -11.38
C PRO A 58 4.21 10.89 -12.02
N TYR A 59 3.60 9.99 -11.24
CA TYR A 59 2.67 8.96 -11.71
C TYR A 59 1.27 9.09 -11.10
N VAL A 60 0.99 10.12 -10.29
CA VAL A 60 -0.31 10.30 -9.59
C VAL A 60 -1.50 10.22 -10.53
N GLU A 61 -1.46 10.93 -11.66
CA GLU A 61 -2.54 10.91 -12.65
C GLU A 61 -2.73 9.50 -13.21
N ALA A 62 -1.65 8.84 -13.63
CA ALA A 62 -1.70 7.50 -14.20
C ALA A 62 -2.14 6.43 -13.18
N LEU A 63 -1.75 6.55 -11.91
CA LEU A 63 -2.20 5.68 -10.83
C LEU A 63 -3.71 5.84 -10.60
N THR A 64 -4.18 7.09 -10.55
CA THR A 64 -5.60 7.41 -10.34
C THR A 64 -6.46 6.91 -11.50
N GLU A 65 -6.05 7.16 -12.75
CA GLU A 65 -6.73 6.65 -13.95
C GLU A 65 -6.79 5.12 -13.99
N ALA A 66 -5.75 4.45 -13.48
CA ALA A 66 -5.70 3.00 -13.36
C ALA A 66 -6.46 2.45 -12.13
N GLY A 67 -7.09 3.31 -11.32
CA GLY A 67 -7.90 2.93 -10.16
C GLY A 67 -7.13 2.67 -8.87
N PHE A 68 -5.85 3.03 -8.81
CA PHE A 68 -5.04 2.94 -7.60
C PHE A 68 -5.23 4.15 -6.70
N GLY A 69 -5.34 3.91 -5.39
CA GLY A 69 -4.96 4.90 -4.38
C GLY A 69 -3.44 4.93 -4.21
N TYR A 70 -2.92 5.97 -3.56
CA TYR A 70 -1.50 6.07 -3.27
C TYR A 70 -1.24 6.74 -1.92
N SER A 71 -0.11 6.39 -1.28
CA SER A 71 0.33 7.05 -0.05
C SER A 71 1.85 7.08 0.06
N ALA A 72 2.39 8.23 0.42
CA ALA A 72 3.79 8.35 0.82
C ALA A 72 3.91 8.00 2.31
N VAL A 73 4.46 6.83 2.62
CA VAL A 73 4.46 6.29 3.99
C VAL A 73 5.69 5.43 4.27
N THR A 74 6.30 5.66 5.43
CA THR A 74 7.40 4.87 5.96
C THR A 74 6.90 4.07 7.16
N LEU A 75 7.06 2.76 7.12
CA LEU A 75 6.83 1.91 8.29
C LEU A 75 8.05 1.94 9.21
N ASP A 76 7.79 1.97 10.51
CA ASP A 76 8.78 1.74 11.56
C ASP A 76 8.68 0.27 12.04
N GLU A 77 9.81 -0.32 12.43
CA GLU A 77 9.85 -1.67 13.04
C GLU A 77 9.02 -1.75 14.34
N THR A 78 8.78 -0.61 14.99
CA THR A 78 8.05 -0.46 16.24
C THR A 78 6.55 -0.19 16.05
N ILE A 79 6.04 -0.13 14.82
CA ILE A 79 4.61 0.11 14.59
C ILE A 79 3.76 -0.99 15.25
N ASP A 80 2.90 -0.57 16.17
CA ASP A 80 1.95 -1.46 16.82
C ASP A 80 0.75 -1.75 15.90
N ALA A 81 -0.06 -2.72 16.31
CA ALA A 81 -1.19 -3.16 15.50
C ALA A 81 -2.31 -2.12 15.45
N GLU A 82 -2.48 -1.28 16.47
CA GLU A 82 -3.57 -0.31 16.55
C GLU A 82 -3.29 0.89 15.64
N SER A 83 -2.09 1.46 15.75
CA SER A 83 -1.59 2.53 14.88
C SER A 83 -1.63 2.13 13.41
N ALA A 84 -1.26 0.88 13.10
CA ALA A 84 -1.37 0.38 11.74
C ALA A 84 -2.82 0.24 11.26
N ARG A 85 -3.74 -0.20 12.13
CA ARG A 85 -5.17 -0.30 11.78
C ARG A 85 -5.77 1.08 11.54
N ASP A 86 -5.46 2.07 12.37
CA ASP A 86 -5.93 3.45 12.19
C ASP A 86 -5.48 4.02 10.84
N MET A 87 -4.19 3.85 10.50
CA MET A 87 -3.67 4.22 9.19
C MET A 87 -4.42 3.52 8.04
N LEU A 88 -4.71 2.22 8.17
CA LEU A 88 -5.44 1.46 7.15
C LEU A 88 -6.92 1.86 7.05
N ARG A 89 -7.56 2.26 8.15
CA ARG A 89 -8.94 2.79 8.16
C ARG A 89 -9.04 4.09 7.37
N ASP A 90 -8.05 4.98 7.50
CA ASP A 90 -7.98 6.23 6.72
C ASP A 90 -7.93 5.97 5.21
N TRP A 91 -7.27 4.87 4.80
CA TRP A 91 -7.19 4.47 3.40
C TRP A 91 -8.45 3.79 2.90
N LYS A 92 -9.32 3.34 3.81
CA LYS A 92 -10.60 2.66 3.55
C LYS A 92 -10.45 1.33 2.84
N TRP A 93 -11.31 0.38 3.23
CA TRP A 93 -11.41 -0.90 2.54
C TRP A 93 -12.00 -0.75 1.14
N SER A 94 -11.36 -1.38 0.16
CA SER A 94 -11.80 -1.48 -1.23
C SER A 94 -11.78 -2.92 -1.76
N GLY A 95 -11.47 -3.89 -0.90
CA GLY A 95 -11.50 -5.31 -1.26
C GLY A 95 -12.92 -5.77 -1.62
N GLY A 96 -13.05 -6.68 -2.60
CA GLY A 96 -14.34 -7.25 -3.01
C GLY A 96 -14.92 -8.29 -2.03
N ALA A 97 -14.19 -8.63 -0.97
CA ALA A 97 -14.63 -9.50 0.10
C ALA A 97 -15.07 -8.68 1.32
N GLU A 98 -15.65 -9.35 2.31
CA GLU A 98 -15.98 -8.75 3.61
C GLU A 98 -14.73 -8.13 4.25
N ALA A 99 -14.89 -6.91 4.79
CA ALA A 99 -13.82 -6.23 5.49
C ALA A 99 -13.53 -6.95 6.82
N PRO A 100 -12.27 -6.95 7.31
CA PRO A 100 -11.96 -7.47 8.64
C PRO A 100 -12.75 -6.76 9.75
N ASP A 101 -13.13 -7.47 10.81
CA ASP A 101 -13.92 -6.93 11.94
C ASP A 101 -13.29 -5.72 12.66
N TRP A 102 -11.98 -5.52 12.49
CA TRP A 102 -11.26 -4.41 13.10
C TRP A 102 -11.32 -3.12 12.27
N LEU A 103 -11.92 -3.14 11.08
CA LEU A 103 -12.01 -2.00 10.17
C LEU A 103 -13.24 -1.13 10.45
#